data_AF-A0A932TB54-F1
#
_entry.id   AF-A0A932TB54-F1
#
_cell.length_a   1.000
_cell.length_b   1.000
_cell.length_c   1.000
_cell.angle_alpha   90.00
_cell.angle_beta   90.00
_cell.angle_gamma   90.00
#
_symmetry.space_group_name_H-M   'P 1'
#
loop_
_entity.id
_entity.type
_entity.pdbx_description
1 polymer ?
#
loop_
_entity_poly.entity_id
_entity_poly.type
_entity_poly.pdbx_seq_one_letter_code
_entity_poly.pdbx_strand_id
1 'polypeptide(L)'
;MDVLKKIWDSKAWLPITIILLVFINWAASQWHRRIDFTNEKRFTLSTPTKTVLSQLDDEVQVDIFLKGEFPSSFKKLANSTGEVLQEFKEITGNKLKYRFVSQPYLILLSYW
;
A
#
# COMPACT_ATOMS: atom_id res chain seq x y z
N MET A 1 22.05 36.28 18.19
CA MET A 1 20.70 36.84 17.95
C MET A 1 20.69 37.84 16.79
N ASP A 2 21.84 38.39 16.43
CA ASP A 2 21.98 39.52 15.49
C ASP A 2 21.75 39.14 14.02
N VAL A 3 22.03 37.87 13.68
CA VAL A 3 21.79 37.33 12.34
C VAL A 3 20.29 37.27 12.01
N LEU A 4 19.45 36.90 12.98
CA LEU A 4 17.98 36.83 12.82
C LEU A 4 17.37 38.21 12.58
N LYS A 5 17.82 39.25 13.32
CA LYS A 5 17.38 40.63 13.12
C LYS A 5 17.80 41.17 11.74
N LYS A 6 19.05 40.91 11.34
CA LYS A 6 19.58 41.30 10.02
C LYS A 6 18.82 40.67 8.84
N ILE A 7 18.34 39.42 9.00
CA ILE A 7 17.51 38.73 8.01
C ILE A 7 16.11 39.35 7.92
N TRP A 8 15.54 39.77 9.06
CA TRP A 8 14.22 40.38 9.12
C TRP A 8 14.20 41.77 8.47
N ASP A 9 15.23 42.59 8.69
CA ASP A 9 15.31 43.96 8.18
C ASP A 9 15.65 44.04 6.68
N SER A 10 16.37 43.04 6.14
CA SER A 10 16.87 43.08 4.74
C SER A 10 15.92 42.48 3.69
N LYS A 11 14.68 42.11 4.07
CA LYS A 11 13.75 41.32 3.22
C LYS A 11 14.31 39.98 2.72
N ALA A 12 15.50 39.57 3.17
CA ALA A 12 16.14 38.29 2.84
C ALA A 12 15.40 37.07 3.39
N TRP A 13 14.42 37.28 4.27
CA TRP A 13 13.52 36.24 4.75
C TRP A 13 12.74 35.54 3.62
N LEU A 14 12.41 36.26 2.53
CA LEU A 14 11.67 35.71 1.38
C LEU A 14 12.44 34.58 0.67
N PRO A 15 13.66 34.80 0.14
CA PRO A 15 14.42 33.74 -0.52
C PRO A 15 14.80 32.61 0.44
N ILE A 16 15.07 32.90 1.72
CA ILE A 16 15.34 31.88 2.73
C ILE A 16 14.11 30.97 2.93
N THR A 17 12.91 31.56 2.98
CA THR A 17 11.66 30.80 3.11
C THR A 17 11.41 29.93 1.88
N ILE A 18 11.67 30.44 0.68
CA ILE A 18 11.52 29.68 -0.57
C ILE A 18 12.49 28.49 -0.58
N ILE A 19 13.77 28.69 -0.24
CA ILE A 19 14.77 27.63 -0.17
C ILE A 19 14.34 26.57 0.85
N LEU A 20 13.86 26.99 2.02
CA LEU A 20 13.38 26.07 3.04
C LEU A 20 12.19 25.24 2.56
N LEU A 21 11.21 25.86 1.88
CA LEU A 21 10.04 25.16 1.33
C LEU A 21 10.44 24.13 0.26
N VAL A 22 11.37 24.48 -0.63
CA VAL A 22 11.90 23.55 -1.64
C VAL A 22 12.61 22.38 -0.97
N PHE A 23 13.42 22.64 0.05
CA PHE A 23 14.11 21.59 0.79
C PHE A 23 13.15 20.66 1.52
N ILE A 24 12.11 21.21 2.17
CA ILE A 24 11.06 20.42 2.83
C ILE A 24 10.30 19.58 1.80
N ASN A 25 9.93 20.14 0.66
CA ASN A 25 9.23 19.41 -0.39
C ASN A 25 10.09 18.26 -0.95
N TRP A 26 11.37 18.53 -1.20
CA TRP A 26 12.31 17.50 -1.64
C TRP A 26 12.47 16.39 -0.59
N ALA A 27 12.69 16.75 0.68
CA ALA A 27 12.77 15.78 1.78
C ALA A 27 11.47 14.96 1.94
N ALA A 28 10.31 15.61 1.83
CA ALA A 28 9.01 14.94 1.86
C ALA A 28 8.82 14.00 0.66
N SER A 29 9.33 14.35 -0.52
CA SER A 29 9.29 13.47 -1.70
C SER A 29 10.18 12.23 -1.54
N GLN A 30 11.26 12.31 -0.75
CA GLN A 30 12.06 11.13 -0.41
C GLN A 30 11.34 10.23 0.61
N TRP A 31 10.46 10.80 1.45
CA TRP A 31 9.78 10.08 2.53
C TRP A 31 8.46 9.44 2.06
N HIS A 32 8.54 8.39 1.24
CA HIS A 32 7.40 7.56 0.84
C HIS A 32 6.89 6.63 1.97
N ARG A 33 6.70 7.16 3.20
CA ARG A 33 5.99 6.40 4.25
C ARG A 33 4.51 6.80 4.24
N ARG A 34 3.65 5.86 3.85
CA ARG A 34 2.21 5.95 4.05
C ARG A 34 1.92 5.80 5.55
N ILE A 35 1.88 6.90 6.28
CA ILE A 35 1.46 6.91 7.68
C ILE A 35 -0.07 6.86 7.68
N ASP A 36 -0.64 5.74 8.11
CA ASP A 36 -2.08 5.61 8.36
C ASP A 36 -2.43 6.41 9.63
N PHE A 37 -3.14 7.53 9.47
CA PHE A 37 -3.59 8.39 10.57
C PHE A 37 -4.94 7.96 11.16
N THR A 38 -5.48 6.80 10.75
CA THR A 38 -6.68 6.26 11.39
C THR A 38 -6.29 5.64 12.75
N ASN A 39 -7.03 6.00 13.80
CA ASN A 39 -6.76 5.54 15.18
C ASN A 39 -6.76 4.01 15.33
N GLU A 40 -7.38 3.30 14.39
CA GLU A 40 -7.61 1.87 14.49
C GLU A 40 -6.74 1.04 13.54
N LYS A 41 -5.93 1.69 12.68
CA LYS A 41 -5.11 1.01 11.66
C LYS A 41 -5.91 -0.08 10.93
N ARG A 42 -7.19 0.19 10.63
CA ARG A 42 -8.13 -0.82 10.10
C ARG A 42 -7.69 -1.38 8.73
N PHE A 43 -6.72 -0.71 8.10
CA PHE A 43 -6.11 -1.08 6.82
C PHE A 43 -4.64 -1.51 6.96
N THR A 44 -4.15 -1.75 8.17
CA THR A 44 -2.79 -2.25 8.41
C THR A 44 -2.83 -3.65 8.98
N LEU A 45 -1.93 -4.53 8.51
CA LEU A 45 -1.83 -5.87 9.06
C LEU A 45 -1.42 -5.90 10.53
N SER A 46 -2.10 -6.76 11.28
CA SER A 46 -1.79 -7.04 12.68
C SER A 46 -0.37 -7.63 12.82
N THR A 47 0.29 -7.35 13.94
CA THR A 47 1.63 -7.90 14.22
C THR A 47 1.68 -9.44 14.15
N PRO A 48 0.69 -10.19 14.67
CA PRO A 48 0.63 -11.64 14.49
C PRO A 48 0.60 -12.05 13.01
N THR A 49 -0.23 -11.40 12.19
CA THR A 49 -0.32 -11.71 10.75
C THR A 49 1.01 -11.49 10.04
N LYS A 50 1.70 -10.38 10.34
CA LYS A 50 3.03 -10.10 9.79
C LYS A 50 4.06 -11.17 10.17
N THR A 51 4.00 -11.66 11.40
CA THR A 51 4.90 -12.72 11.90
C THR A 51 4.69 -14.01 11.13
N VAL A 52 3.44 -14.46 10.98
CA VAL A 52 3.10 -15.66 10.20
C VAL A 52 3.56 -15.53 8.75
N LEU A 53 3.29 -14.38 8.12
CA LEU A 53 3.70 -14.11 6.74
C LEU A 53 5.23 -14.10 6.58
N SER A 54 5.97 -13.57 7.55
CA SER A 54 7.44 -13.56 7.50
C SER A 54 8.09 -14.94 7.68
N GLN A 55 7.34 -15.90 8.25
CA GLN A 55 7.80 -17.26 8.54
C GLN A 55 7.32 -18.28 7.51
N LEU A 56 6.79 -17.84 6.36
CA LEU A 56 6.43 -18.76 5.29
C LEU A 56 7.68 -19.51 4.83
N ASP A 57 7.68 -20.83 4.93
CA ASP A 57 8.80 -21.66 4.46
C ASP A 57 8.72 -21.91 2.95
N ASP A 58 7.54 -22.31 2.47
CA ASP A 58 7.27 -22.67 1.07
C ASP A 58 6.53 -21.58 0.27
N GLU A 59 6.48 -21.77 -1.06
CA GLU A 59 5.64 -20.93 -1.94
C GLU A 59 4.15 -21.28 -1.77
N VAL A 60 3.32 -20.26 -1.55
CA VAL A 60 1.87 -20.35 -1.45
C VAL A 60 1.23 -19.68 -2.65
N GLN A 61 0.33 -20.40 -3.32
CA GLN A 61 -0.49 -19.86 -4.39
C GLN A 61 -1.96 -19.72 -3.98
N VAL A 62 -2.52 -18.53 -4.18
CA VAL A 62 -3.92 -18.20 -3.90
C VAL A 62 -4.67 -17.92 -5.21
N ASP A 63 -5.64 -18.77 -5.54
CA ASP A 63 -6.50 -18.61 -6.71
C ASP A 63 -7.84 -17.97 -6.29
N ILE A 64 -8.13 -16.75 -6.78
CA ILE A 64 -9.35 -16.00 -6.45
C ILE A 64 -10.38 -16.13 -7.56
N PHE A 65 -11.50 -16.78 -7.27
CA PHE A 65 -12.61 -17.01 -8.22
C PHE A 65 -13.57 -15.82 -8.35
N LEU A 66 -13.02 -14.60 -8.38
CA LEU A 66 -13.77 -13.35 -8.52
C LEU A 66 -13.36 -12.60 -9.80
N LYS A 67 -13.14 -13.33 -10.90
CA LYS A 67 -12.88 -12.75 -12.22
C LYS A 67 -14.09 -12.89 -13.15
N GLY A 68 -14.67 -11.77 -13.58
CA GLY A 68 -15.82 -11.74 -14.48
C GLY A 68 -16.71 -10.51 -14.31
N GLU A 69 -17.84 -10.51 -15.01
CA GLU A 69 -18.92 -9.53 -14.88
C GLU A 69 -19.72 -9.80 -13.60
N PHE A 70 -19.34 -9.16 -12.50
CA PHE A 70 -20.06 -9.27 -11.22
C PHE A 70 -20.80 -7.99 -10.84
N PRO A 71 -21.87 -8.09 -10.00
CA PRO A 71 -22.47 -6.94 -9.34
C PRO A 71 -21.44 -6.12 -8.55
N SER A 72 -21.75 -4.84 -8.32
CA SER A 72 -20.83 -3.87 -7.67
C SER A 72 -20.27 -4.36 -6.33
N SER A 73 -21.08 -5.02 -5.50
CA SER A 73 -20.65 -5.57 -4.21
C SER A 73 -19.53 -6.61 -4.33
N PHE A 74 -19.60 -7.48 -5.34
CA PHE A 74 -18.58 -8.50 -5.59
C PHE A 74 -17.31 -7.91 -6.22
N LYS A 75 -17.45 -6.89 -7.07
CA LYS A 75 -16.30 -6.12 -7.57
C LYS A 75 -15.54 -5.45 -6.41
N LYS A 76 -16.26 -4.89 -5.44
CA LYS A 76 -15.65 -4.31 -4.23
C LYS A 76 -14.90 -5.37 -3.41
N LEU A 77 -15.51 -6.55 -3.21
CA LEU A 77 -14.86 -7.66 -2.52
C LEU A 77 -13.58 -8.12 -3.24
N ALA A 78 -13.64 -8.25 -4.58
CA ALA A 78 -12.47 -8.64 -5.39
C ALA A 78 -11.32 -7.64 -5.21
N ASN A 79 -11.62 -6.35 -5.27
CA ASN A 79 -10.62 -5.29 -5.09
C ASN A 79 -10.01 -5.32 -3.68
N SER A 80 -10.84 -5.36 -2.63
CA SER A 80 -10.34 -5.42 -1.25
C SER A 80 -9.53 -6.69 -0.97
N THR A 81 -9.92 -7.83 -1.57
CA THR A 81 -9.14 -9.07 -1.47
C THR A 81 -7.79 -8.93 -2.15
N GLY A 82 -7.75 -8.31 -3.34
CA GLY A 82 -6.51 -8.05 -4.07
C GLY A 82 -5.57 -7.10 -3.33
N GLU A 83 -6.11 -6.05 -2.70
CA GLU A 83 -5.35 -5.10 -1.87
C GLU A 83 -4.68 -5.81 -0.68
N VAL A 84 -5.42 -6.68 0.03
CA VAL A 84 -4.89 -7.44 1.17
C VAL A 84 -3.80 -8.42 0.72
N LEU A 85 -4.03 -9.18 -0.36
CA LEU A 85 -3.04 -10.14 -0.86
C LEU A 85 -1.78 -9.46 -1.40
N GLN A 86 -1.91 -8.25 -1.92
CA GLN A 86 -0.77 -7.43 -2.31
C GLN A 86 0.07 -7.04 -1.08
N GLU A 87 -0.55 -6.62 0.03
CA GLU A 87 0.18 -6.35 1.28
C GLU A 87 0.86 -7.62 1.83
N PHE A 88 0.22 -8.78 1.70
CA PHE A 88 0.81 -10.06 2.12
C PHE A 88 2.04 -10.40 1.27
N LYS A 89 1.94 -10.18 -0.04
CA LYS A 89 3.05 -10.37 -0.98
C LYS A 89 4.22 -9.44 -0.64
N GLU A 90 3.96 -8.20 -0.27
CA GLU A 90 5.02 -7.26 0.13
C GLU A 90 5.77 -7.72 1.38
N ILE A 91 5.11 -8.41 2.32
CA ILE A 91 5.75 -8.98 3.52
C ILE A 91 6.49 -10.29 3.23
N THR A 92 5.86 -11.18 2.46
CA THR A 92 6.40 -12.52 2.13
C THR A 92 7.43 -12.50 1.00
N GLY A 93 7.54 -11.37 0.27
CA GLY A 93 8.36 -11.24 -0.93
C GLY A 93 7.79 -12.06 -2.09
N ASN A 94 8.55 -13.04 -2.57
CA ASN A 94 8.17 -13.88 -3.71
C ASN A 94 7.45 -15.18 -3.31
N LYS A 95 7.31 -15.46 -2.00
CA LYS A 95 6.72 -16.71 -1.52
C LYS A 95 5.20 -16.75 -1.65
N LEU A 96 4.52 -15.60 -1.65
CA LEU A 96 3.07 -15.56 -1.90
C LEU A 96 2.77 -15.09 -3.32
N LYS A 97 2.07 -15.93 -4.07
CA LYS A 97 1.56 -15.62 -5.42
C LYS A 97 0.04 -15.69 -5.39
N TYR A 98 -0.60 -14.80 -6.13
CA TYR A 98 -2.05 -14.83 -6.26
C TYR A 98 -2.49 -14.50 -7.68
N ARG A 99 -3.62 -15.06 -8.10
CA ARG A 99 -4.23 -14.77 -9.40
C ARG A 99 -5.75 -14.78 -9.33
N PHE A 100 -6.37 -13.86 -10.05
CA PHE A 100 -7.81 -13.89 -10.28
C PHE A 100 -8.12 -14.87 -11.43
N VAL A 101 -8.94 -15.87 -11.12
CA VAL A 101 -9.32 -16.94 -12.04
C VAL A 101 -10.81 -16.77 -12.38
N SER A 102 -11.12 -16.79 -13.66
CA SER A 102 -12.50 -16.92 -14.12
C SER A 102 -12.84 -18.40 -14.05
N GLN A 103 -13.99 -18.77 -13.49
CA GLN A 103 -14.44 -20.16 -13.50
C GLN A 103 -14.39 -20.71 -14.94
N PRO A 104 -13.63 -21.78 -15.22
CA PRO A 104 -13.70 -22.43 -16.52
C PRO A 104 -15.06 -23.09 -16.67
N TYR A 105 -15.81 -22.76 -17.74
CA TYR A 105 -17.03 -23.48 -18.12
C TYR A 105 -16.81 -25.01 -18.22
N LEU A 106 -15.56 -25.44 -18.45
CA LEU A 106 -15.15 -26.84 -18.56
C LEU A 106 -15.35 -27.67 -17.29
N ILE A 107 -15.35 -27.07 -16.08
CA ILE A 107 -15.59 -27.81 -14.84
C ILE A 107 -17.07 -28.24 -14.72
N LEU A 108 -17.99 -27.55 -15.40
CA LEU A 108 -19.42 -27.90 -15.41
C LEU A 108 -19.74 -29.02 -16.41
N LEU A 109 -18.88 -29.24 -17.40
CA LEU A 109 -19.05 -30.28 -18.43
C LEU A 109 -18.40 -31.62 -18.04
N SER A 110 -17.58 -31.67 -16.98
CA SER A 110 -17.01 -32.92 -16.46
C SER A 110 -17.94 -33.67 -15.49
N TYR A 111 -19.15 -33.15 -15.25
CA TYR A 111 -20.17 -33.72 -14.36
C TYR A 111 -21.43 -34.22 -15.10
N TRP A 112 -21.33 -34.46 -16.42
CA TRP A 112 -22.36 -35.10 -17.23
C TRP A 112 -21.76 -36.19 -18.12
#